data_AF-A0A2V9H625-F1
#
_entry.id   AF-A0A2V9H625-F1
#
_cell.length_a   1.000
_cell.length_b   1.000
_cell.length_c   1.000
_cell.angle_alpha   90.00
_cell.angle_beta   90.00
_cell.angle_gamma   90.00
#
_symmetry.space_group_name_H-M   'P 1'
#
loop_
_entity.id
_entity.type
_entity.pdbx_description
1 polymer ?
#
loop_
_entity_poly.entity_id
_entity_poly.type
_entity_poly.pdbx_seq_one_letter_code
_entity_poly.pdbx_strand_id
1 'polypeptide(L)'
;MSRFLSRCVLVFIELGISPLLLFDQGAPPSKPIRIKVVVVAMFERGEDTGDTPGEYQLWVEREHLDQINPLPAGYHQVRLNKDGVLGILTGVGTAKAAASVMAAGLDPRFDLSKAYWIVAGIGGG
;
A
#
# COMPACT_ATOMS: atom_id res chain seq x y z
N MET A 1 -0.34 -57.06 -21.86
CA MET A 1 0.55 -55.96 -21.42
C MET A 1 0.64 -54.77 -22.39
N SER A 2 -0.15 -54.68 -23.47
CA SER A 2 -0.07 -53.54 -24.43
C SER A 2 -1.13 -52.45 -24.21
N ARG A 3 -2.28 -52.75 -23.58
CA ARG A 3 -3.38 -51.79 -23.36
C ARG A 3 -3.22 -50.88 -22.12
N PHE A 4 -2.33 -51.23 -21.19
CA PHE A 4 -2.04 -50.41 -20.00
C PHE A 4 -0.99 -49.33 -20.31
N LEU A 5 -0.03 -49.61 -21.20
CA LEU A 5 0.99 -48.64 -21.62
C LEU A 5 0.39 -47.50 -22.48
N SER A 6 -0.60 -47.82 -23.33
CA SER A 6 -1.25 -46.83 -24.19
C SER A 6 -2.17 -45.85 -23.44
N ARG A 7 -2.72 -46.26 -22.28
CA ARG A 7 -3.55 -45.39 -21.43
C ARG A 7 -2.75 -44.42 -20.58
N CYS A 8 -1.50 -44.74 -20.25
CA CYS A 8 -0.62 -43.81 -19.51
C CYS A 8 -0.05 -42.70 -20.40
N VAL A 9 0.14 -42.95 -21.70
CA VAL A 9 0.69 -41.93 -22.62
C VAL A 9 -0.36 -40.86 -22.99
N LEU A 10 -1.65 -41.21 -23.00
CA LEU A 10 -2.73 -40.27 -23.37
C LEU A 10 -3.21 -39.35 -22.23
N VAL A 11 -2.89 -39.65 -20.96
CA VAL A 11 -3.31 -38.80 -19.82
C VAL A 11 -2.29 -37.68 -19.52
N PHE A 12 -1.05 -37.79 -20.02
CA PHE A 12 -0.03 -36.76 -19.81
C PHE A 12 0.04 -35.68 -20.91
N ILE A 13 -0.70 -35.83 -22.02
CA ILE A 13 -0.72 -34.85 -23.12
C ILE A 13 -1.74 -33.72 -22.89
N GLU A 14 -2.69 -33.89 -21.97
CA GLU A 14 -3.72 -32.88 -21.64
C GLU A 14 -3.26 -31.84 -20.59
N LEU A 15 -2.09 -32.02 -19.96
CA LEU A 15 -1.52 -31.07 -18.99
C LEU A 15 -0.59 -30.00 -19.62
N GLY A 16 -0.47 -30.00 -20.95
CA GLY A 16 0.43 -29.14 -21.72
C GLY A 16 -0.16 -27.83 -22.22
N ILE A 17 -1.39 -27.45 -21.82
CA ILE A 17 -1.95 -26.12 -22.13
C ILE A 17 -1.38 -25.12 -21.11
N SER A 18 -0.12 -24.77 -21.32
CA SER A 18 0.45 -23.44 -21.13
C SER A 18 -0.42 -22.43 -20.35
N PRO A 19 -0.14 -22.16 -19.06
CA PRO A 19 -0.48 -20.87 -18.48
C PRO A 19 0.59 -19.84 -18.92
N LEU A 20 0.81 -19.69 -20.24
CA LEU A 20 1.72 -18.68 -20.81
C LEU A 20 0.96 -17.44 -21.32
N LEU A 21 -0.33 -17.30 -21.02
CA LEU A 21 -1.16 -16.18 -21.44
C LEU A 21 -1.85 -15.44 -20.28
N LEU A 22 -1.21 -15.37 -19.12
CA LEU A 22 -1.40 -14.25 -18.19
C LEU A 22 -0.07 -13.51 -18.00
N PHE A 23 0.53 -13.10 -19.11
CA PHE A 23 1.30 -11.86 -19.04
C PHE A 23 0.27 -10.73 -18.96
N ASP A 24 0.07 -10.23 -17.75
CA ASP A 24 -0.55 -8.94 -17.50
C ASP A 24 0.15 -7.94 -18.43
N GLN A 25 -0.57 -7.48 -19.46
CA GLN A 25 -0.09 -6.40 -20.32
C GLN A 25 -0.09 -5.16 -19.45
N GLY A 26 1.02 -4.94 -18.73
CA GLY A 26 1.19 -3.85 -17.80
C GLY A 26 0.74 -2.56 -18.48
N ALA A 27 -0.33 -1.97 -17.94
CA ALA A 27 -0.81 -0.67 -18.40
C ALA A 27 0.38 0.31 -18.43
N PRO A 28 0.43 1.23 -19.41
CA PRO A 28 1.51 2.22 -19.48
C PRO A 28 1.67 2.88 -18.10
N PRO A 29 2.90 3.08 -17.61
CA PRO A 29 3.14 3.54 -16.25
C PRO A 29 2.36 4.83 -16.03
N SER A 30 1.37 4.78 -15.15
CA SER A 30 0.62 5.97 -14.78
C SER A 30 1.60 6.98 -14.21
N LYS A 31 1.50 8.24 -14.64
CA LYS A 31 2.32 9.31 -14.07
C LYS A 31 2.21 9.26 -12.53
N PRO A 32 3.33 9.34 -11.78
CA PRO A 32 3.29 9.35 -10.33
C PRO A 32 2.33 10.42 -9.79
N ILE A 33 1.62 10.09 -8.73
CA ILE A 33 0.71 10.97 -8.03
C ILE A 33 1.54 12.03 -7.33
N ARG A 34 1.34 13.30 -7.68
CA ARG A 34 2.03 14.40 -7.01
C ARG A 34 1.48 14.58 -5.60
N ILE A 35 2.32 14.30 -4.60
CA ILE A 35 2.00 14.54 -3.20
C ILE A 35 2.41 15.98 -2.84
N LYS A 36 1.49 16.73 -2.24
CA LYS A 36 1.72 18.10 -1.77
C LYS A 36 2.07 18.14 -0.29
N VAL A 37 1.39 17.33 0.51
CA VAL A 37 1.58 17.24 1.96
C VAL A 37 1.58 15.78 2.37
N VAL A 38 2.55 15.40 3.21
CA VAL A 38 2.54 14.14 3.95
C VAL A 38 2.22 14.43 5.41
N VAL A 39 1.10 13.90 5.89
CA VAL A 39 0.73 13.93 7.30
C VAL A 39 1.21 12.63 7.93
N VAL A 40 2.12 12.74 8.89
CA VAL A 40 2.74 11.63 9.61
C VAL A 40 2.17 11.55 11.01
N ALA A 41 1.46 10.46 11.31
CA ALA A 41 0.99 10.11 12.65
C ALA A 41 1.61 8.77 13.08
N MET A 42 1.71 8.53 14.39
CA MET A 42 2.36 7.32 14.91
C MET A 42 1.35 6.36 15.55
N PHE A 43 0.30 6.89 16.15
CA PHE A 43 -0.68 6.11 16.90
C PHE A 43 -2.09 6.30 16.35
N GLU A 44 -2.75 5.17 16.12
CA GLU A 44 -4.20 5.11 15.97
C GLU A 44 -4.74 3.98 16.82
N ARG A 45 -5.96 4.15 17.33
CA ARG A 45 -6.66 3.15 18.12
C ARG A 45 -7.71 2.50 17.23
N GLY A 46 -7.63 1.19 17.06
CA GLY A 46 -8.67 0.47 16.36
C GLY A 46 -8.68 0.79 14.88
N GLU A 47 -9.77 1.38 14.40
CA GLU A 47 -9.99 1.64 12.98
C GLU A 47 -9.53 3.05 12.58
N ASP A 48 -9.26 3.27 11.29
CA ASP A 48 -8.91 4.61 10.78
C ASP A 48 -10.08 5.62 10.84
N THR A 49 -11.30 5.16 11.15
CA THR A 49 -12.56 5.93 11.12
C THR A 49 -13.62 5.30 12.02
N GLY A 50 -14.51 6.14 12.57
CA GLY A 50 -15.78 5.70 13.14
C GLY A 50 -15.74 5.19 14.59
N ASP A 51 -14.58 5.11 15.22
CA ASP A 51 -14.42 4.82 16.65
C ASP A 51 -13.71 5.98 17.39
N THR A 52 -13.08 5.70 18.54
CA THR A 52 -12.47 6.74 19.38
C THR A 52 -11.10 7.14 18.82
N PRO A 53 -10.92 8.40 18.38
CA PRO A 53 -9.73 8.80 17.64
C PRO A 53 -8.45 8.82 18.47
N GLY A 54 -7.39 8.28 17.88
CA GLY A 54 -5.99 8.53 18.22
C GLY A 54 -5.44 9.77 17.51
N GLU A 55 -4.19 9.68 17.01
CA GLU A 55 -3.54 10.80 16.31
C GLU A 55 -3.97 10.90 14.85
N TYR A 56 -4.42 9.81 14.22
CA TYR A 56 -4.55 9.69 12.77
C TYR A 56 -5.98 9.86 12.26
N GLN A 57 -6.97 9.29 12.95
CA GLN A 57 -8.36 9.22 12.52
C GLN A 57 -8.95 10.59 12.19
N LEU A 58 -8.67 11.62 13.00
CA LEU A 58 -9.20 12.97 12.72
C LEU A 58 -8.61 13.59 11.45
N TRP A 59 -7.39 13.23 11.06
CA TRP A 59 -6.85 13.61 9.75
C TRP A 59 -7.57 12.87 8.64
N VAL A 60 -7.77 11.56 8.79
CA VAL A 60 -8.51 10.74 7.82
C VAL A 60 -9.91 11.29 7.56
N GLU A 61 -10.66 11.53 8.62
CA GLU A 61 -12.06 11.96 8.54
C GLU A 61 -12.23 13.40 8.06
N ARG A 62 -11.37 14.33 8.50
CA ARG A 62 -11.53 15.77 8.20
C ARG A 62 -10.86 16.20 6.90
N GLU A 63 -9.76 15.55 6.51
CA GLU A 63 -9.11 15.80 5.22
C GLU A 63 -9.61 14.87 4.11
N HIS A 64 -10.62 14.03 4.41
CA HIS A 64 -11.24 13.11 3.46
C HIS A 64 -10.20 12.22 2.76
N LEU A 65 -9.37 11.54 3.56
CA LEU A 65 -8.35 10.61 3.08
C LEU A 65 -9.01 9.26 2.71
N ASP A 66 -9.84 9.32 1.66
CA ASP A 66 -10.76 8.23 1.29
C ASP A 66 -10.10 7.18 0.38
N GLN A 67 -9.03 7.55 -0.33
CA GLN A 67 -8.32 6.60 -1.18
C GLN A 67 -7.36 5.79 -0.34
N ILE A 68 -7.58 4.47 -0.30
CA ILE A 68 -6.74 3.54 0.45
C ILE A 68 -5.73 2.91 -0.50
N ASN A 69 -4.45 3.09 -0.22
CA ASN A 69 -3.36 2.53 -1.01
C ASN A 69 -2.54 1.56 -0.12
N PRO A 70 -2.47 0.25 -0.47
CA PRO A 70 -1.66 -0.70 0.27
C PRO A 70 -0.20 -0.27 0.28
N LEU A 71 0.47 -0.36 1.44
CA LEU A 71 1.90 -0.11 1.59
C LEU A 71 2.57 -1.33 2.25
N PRO A 72 2.85 -2.42 1.51
CA PRO A 72 3.23 -3.71 2.10
C PRO A 72 4.50 -3.69 2.95
N ALA A 73 5.43 -2.78 2.67
CA ALA A 73 6.67 -2.60 3.44
C ALA A 73 6.53 -1.58 4.59
N GLY A 74 5.38 -0.93 4.72
CA GLY A 74 5.08 0.02 5.80
C GLY A 74 4.31 -0.62 6.95
N TYR A 75 4.15 0.13 8.04
CA TYR A 75 3.38 -0.33 9.20
C TYR A 75 1.88 -0.46 8.91
N HIS A 76 1.34 0.44 8.11
CA HIS A 76 -0.08 0.55 7.80
C HIS A 76 -0.26 0.94 6.33
N GLN A 77 -1.43 0.67 5.75
CA GLN A 77 -1.81 1.27 4.46
C GLN A 77 -1.75 2.80 4.54
N VAL A 78 -1.45 3.45 3.42
CA VAL A 78 -1.51 4.91 3.33
C VAL A 78 -2.86 5.34 2.79
N ARG A 79 -3.31 6.52 3.22
CA ARG A 79 -4.55 7.11 2.75
C ARG A 79 -4.29 8.41 2.02
N LEU A 80 -5.03 8.69 0.96
CA LEU A 80 -4.80 9.82 0.07
C LEU A 80 -6.13 10.51 -0.25
N ASN A 81 -6.11 11.84 -0.36
CA ASN A 81 -7.21 12.59 -0.94
C ASN A 81 -6.87 13.10 -2.36
N LYS A 82 -7.89 13.60 -3.07
CA LYS A 82 -7.76 14.16 -4.42
C LYS A 82 -6.84 15.39 -4.51
N ASP A 83 -6.61 16.06 -3.38
CA ASP A 83 -5.84 17.31 -3.32
C ASP A 83 -4.33 17.07 -3.16
N GLY A 84 -3.91 15.81 -2.98
CA GLY A 84 -2.52 15.40 -2.84
C GLY A 84 -2.03 15.39 -1.39
N VAL A 85 -2.94 15.19 -0.42
CA VAL A 85 -2.58 14.97 0.98
C VAL A 85 -2.47 13.47 1.23
N LEU A 86 -1.26 13.01 1.58
CA LEU A 86 -0.97 11.62 1.91
C LEU A 86 -0.89 11.47 3.44
N GLY A 87 -1.81 10.72 4.02
CA GLY A 87 -1.75 10.27 5.40
C GLY A 87 -0.92 9.00 5.53
N ILE A 88 0.05 9.01 6.44
CA ILE A 88 0.82 7.83 6.81
C ILE A 88 0.71 7.58 8.32
N LEU A 89 0.31 6.36 8.70
CA LEU A 89 0.36 5.88 10.07
C LEU A 89 1.59 4.99 10.22
N THR A 90 2.59 5.46 10.96
CA THR A 90 3.90 4.80 11.00
C THR A 90 4.04 3.78 12.11
N GLY A 91 3.14 3.77 13.08
CA GLY A 91 3.31 3.04 14.32
C GLY A 91 4.28 3.74 15.29
N VAL A 92 4.16 3.41 16.57
CA VAL A 92 5.02 3.96 17.63
C VAL A 92 6.43 3.35 17.56
N GLY A 93 7.44 4.23 17.59
CA GLY A 93 8.86 3.87 17.67
C GLY A 93 9.66 4.19 16.40
N THR A 94 10.94 4.52 16.58
CA THR A 94 11.83 5.02 15.51
C THR A 94 12.03 4.02 14.38
N ALA A 95 12.10 2.71 14.67
CA ALA A 95 12.28 1.68 13.65
C ALA A 95 11.06 1.57 12.72
N LYS A 96 9.83 1.63 13.26
CA LYS A 96 8.61 1.57 12.46
C LYS A 96 8.40 2.86 11.65
N ALA A 97 8.73 4.00 12.25
CA ALA A 97 8.76 5.29 11.56
C ALA A 97 9.71 5.27 10.35
N ALA A 98 10.96 4.85 10.56
CA ALA A 98 11.95 4.76 9.49
C ALA A 98 11.52 3.80 8.37
N ALA A 99 11.02 2.61 8.71
CA ALA A 99 10.54 1.63 7.73
C ALA A 99 9.35 2.16 6.92
N SER A 100 8.36 2.77 7.57
CA SER A 100 7.15 3.27 6.90
C SER A 100 7.45 4.46 5.98
N VAL A 101 8.31 5.39 6.42
CA VAL A 101 8.74 6.53 5.59
C VAL A 101 9.57 6.04 4.40
N MET A 102 10.47 5.08 4.59
CA MET A 102 11.24 4.48 3.49
C MET A 102 10.31 3.78 2.49
N ALA A 103 9.34 3.01 2.98
CA ALA A 103 8.36 2.33 2.12
C ALA A 103 7.58 3.35 1.26
N ALA A 104 7.10 4.45 1.85
CA ALA A 104 6.43 5.51 1.10
C ALA A 104 7.38 6.24 0.12
N GLY A 105 8.64 6.45 0.52
CA GLY A 105 9.66 7.13 -0.28
C GLY A 105 10.13 6.34 -1.50
N LEU A 106 10.14 5.01 -1.42
CA LEU A 106 10.53 4.11 -2.50
C LEU A 106 9.34 3.70 -3.39
N ASP A 107 8.13 4.07 -3.04
CA ASP A 107 6.95 3.73 -3.80
C ASP A 107 6.85 4.58 -5.08
N PRO A 108 6.99 4.00 -6.28
CA PRO A 108 7.02 4.76 -7.52
C PRO A 108 5.66 5.42 -7.86
N ARG A 109 4.58 5.06 -7.13
CA ARG A 109 3.27 5.68 -7.29
C ARG A 109 3.24 7.12 -6.78
N PHE A 110 4.15 7.52 -5.88
CA PHE A 110 4.12 8.82 -5.23
C PHE A 110 5.32 9.68 -5.65
N ASP A 111 5.06 10.87 -6.17
CA ASP A 111 6.08 11.92 -6.34
C ASP A 111 6.09 12.82 -5.09
N LEU A 112 7.11 12.62 -4.26
CA LEU A 112 7.33 13.34 -3.00
C LEU A 112 8.34 14.50 -3.14
N SER A 113 8.88 14.75 -4.34
CA SER A 113 10.02 15.65 -4.58
C SER A 113 9.77 17.11 -4.17
N LYS A 114 8.50 17.50 -4.01
CA LYS A 114 8.04 18.83 -3.60
C LYS A 114 7.01 18.78 -2.47
N ALA A 115 6.95 17.69 -1.72
CA ALA A 115 6.00 17.54 -0.62
C ALA A 115 6.47 18.24 0.66
N TYR A 116 5.55 18.88 1.36
CA TYR A 116 5.74 19.29 2.76
C TYR A 116 5.44 18.11 3.69
N TRP A 117 6.15 18.02 4.81
CA TRP A 117 5.98 16.95 5.79
C TRP A 117 5.54 17.53 7.12
N ILE A 118 4.44 17.03 7.66
CA ILE A 118 3.87 17.42 8.95
C ILE A 118 3.90 16.20 9.85
N VAL A 119 4.68 16.26 10.92
CA VAL A 119 4.66 15.23 11.97
C VAL A 119 3.65 15.68 13.03
N ALA A 120 2.49 15.02 13.06
CA ALA A 120 1.39 15.32 13.96
C ALA A 120 1.31 14.21 15.02
N GLY A 121 1.97 14.45 16.15
CA GLY A 121 2.06 13.48 17.24
C GLY A 121 1.89 14.09 18.62
N ILE A 122 1.60 13.25 19.60
CA ILE A 122 1.50 13.61 21.01
C ILE A 122 2.88 13.42 21.66
N GLY A 123 3.36 14.46 22.36
CA GLY A 123 4.63 14.44 23.11
C GLY A 123 4.42 14.76 24.58
N GLY A 124 5.24 14.17 25.45
CA GLY A 124 5.36 14.59 26.85
C GLY A 124 6.28 15.80 26.98
N GLY A 125 5.95 16.74 27.86
CA GLY A 125 6.73 17.95 28.15
C GLY A 125 7.30 17.97 29.55
#